data_AF-A0A1M7U0G5-F1
#
_entry.id   AF-A0A1M7U0G5-F1
#
_cell.length_a   1.000
_cell.length_b   1.000
_cell.length_c   1.000
_cell.angle_alpha   90.00
_cell.angle_beta   90.00
_cell.angle_gamma   90.00
#
_symmetry.space_group_name_H-M   'P 1'
#
loop_
_entity.id
_entity.type
_entity.pdbx_description
1 polymer ?
#
loop_
_entity_poly.entity_id
_entity_poly.type
_entity_poly.pdbx_seq_one_letter_code
_entity_poly.pdbx_strand_id
1 'polypeptide(L)'
;MPVDEAGDQHRSRCSVTVPVGSVMPGRVSALPPATRRIPEGTRSPGHRSSVAMTGWHALLGADIPIVTAVTRLDFLSRRDSAAAVQRPDVRPSYSWTDHLRGQVEPLDLEESLELLDLGVGVARRAYDAQHRGIHAARRAGASWERIGAVLGTTALTAWNGHQRWIEEQVELFELTGRDGLDDVGAVEALHLAGERPVGLGHVARTRTPD
;
A
#
# COMPACT_ATOMS: atom_id res chain seq x y z
N MET A 1 44.25 23.18 -40.32
CA MET A 1 44.17 22.02 -41.22
C MET A 1 42.96 21.20 -40.79
N PRO A 2 41.80 21.35 -41.46
CA PRO A 2 40.58 20.60 -41.19
C PRO A 2 40.43 19.41 -42.15
N VAL A 3 39.75 18.35 -41.71
CA VAL A 3 39.09 17.30 -42.52
C VAL A 3 37.97 16.74 -41.62
N ASP A 4 36.71 17.11 -41.88
CA ASP A 4 35.66 16.38 -42.63
C ASP A 4 35.29 15.02 -41.99
N GLU A 5 34.13 14.86 -41.35
CA GLU A 5 32.73 14.79 -41.84
C GLU A 5 32.32 13.41 -42.42
N ALA A 6 31.10 12.99 -42.04
CA ALA A 6 30.21 12.01 -42.66
C ALA A 6 30.36 10.50 -42.33
N GLY A 7 29.23 9.91 -41.92
CA GLY A 7 29.03 8.46 -41.82
C GLY A 7 27.72 8.05 -41.16
N ASP A 8 26.58 8.44 -41.74
CA ASP A 8 25.22 8.04 -41.36
C ASP A 8 24.79 6.71 -42.00
N GLN A 9 23.80 6.06 -41.38
CA GLN A 9 22.88 5.02 -41.91
C GLN A 9 23.40 3.60 -42.28
N HIS A 10 22.99 2.60 -41.49
CA HIS A 10 22.24 1.48 -42.07
C HIS A 10 21.25 0.81 -41.10
N ARG A 11 19.96 0.88 -41.44
CA ARG A 11 18.86 0.07 -40.92
C ARG A 11 19.04 -1.39 -41.34
N SER A 12 18.75 -2.33 -40.43
CA SER A 12 18.39 -3.70 -40.81
C SER A 12 17.09 -4.11 -40.11
N ARG A 13 16.16 -4.62 -40.93
CA ARG A 13 14.80 -5.06 -40.61
C ARG A 13 14.67 -6.58 -40.85
N CYS A 14 13.66 -7.16 -40.21
CA CYS A 14 13.00 -8.46 -40.44
C CYS A 14 13.73 -9.70 -39.87
N SER A 15 13.07 -10.70 -39.26
CA SER A 15 11.76 -11.27 -39.61
C SER A 15 11.11 -12.01 -38.42
N VAL A 16 9.78 -11.92 -38.32
CA VAL A 16 8.90 -12.76 -37.48
C VAL A 16 8.21 -13.77 -38.40
N THR A 17 8.15 -15.05 -38.00
CA THR A 17 7.47 -16.11 -38.74
C THR A 17 6.45 -16.80 -37.82
N VAL A 18 5.19 -16.85 -38.25
CA VAL A 18 4.08 -17.61 -37.65
C VAL A 18 3.54 -18.56 -38.73
N PRO A 19 3.18 -19.81 -38.41
CA PRO A 19 2.35 -20.61 -39.32
C PRO A 19 0.90 -20.74 -38.84
N VAL A 20 0.00 -20.65 -39.83
CA VAL A 20 -1.45 -20.89 -39.79
C VAL A 20 -1.78 -22.18 -40.56
N GLY A 21 -2.80 -22.92 -40.11
CA GLY A 21 -3.50 -24.00 -40.84
C GLY A 21 -3.83 -25.17 -39.90
N SER A 22 -5.00 -25.81 -39.87
CA SER A 22 -6.09 -25.96 -40.85
C SER A 22 -7.37 -26.50 -40.15
N VAL A 23 -8.49 -26.52 -40.88
CA VAL A 23 -9.90 -26.67 -40.43
C VAL A 23 -10.51 -28.07 -40.76
N MET A 24 -11.16 -28.70 -39.74
CA MET A 24 -12.39 -29.57 -39.69
C MET A 24 -12.54 -30.79 -40.66
N PRO A 25 -13.58 -31.69 -40.58
CA PRO A 25 -14.78 -31.79 -39.70
C PRO A 25 -15.16 -33.22 -39.18
N GLY A 26 -16.16 -33.30 -38.29
CA GLY A 26 -17.22 -34.32 -38.41
C GLY A 26 -17.60 -35.17 -37.18
N ARG A 27 -18.78 -34.91 -36.60
CA ARG A 27 -19.97 -35.81 -36.52
C ARG A 27 -20.84 -35.55 -35.28
N VAL A 28 -22.15 -35.64 -35.54
CA VAL A 28 -23.32 -35.37 -34.70
C VAL A 28 -23.83 -36.67 -34.06
N SER A 29 -24.68 -36.53 -33.03
CA SER A 29 -25.63 -37.50 -32.43
C SER A 29 -25.10 -38.27 -31.21
N ALA A 30 -25.85 -38.51 -30.13
CA ALA A 30 -27.24 -38.21 -29.77
C ALA A 30 -27.39 -38.38 -28.23
N LEU A 31 -28.37 -37.69 -27.63
CA LEU A 31 -28.93 -38.01 -26.31
C LEU A 31 -30.01 -39.10 -26.45
N PRO A 32 -30.20 -39.93 -25.41
CA PRO A 32 -31.55 -40.11 -24.87
C PRO A 32 -31.60 -40.16 -23.32
N PRO A 33 -32.82 -40.11 -22.73
CA PRO A 33 -33.05 -39.62 -21.38
C PRO A 33 -33.25 -40.75 -20.36
N ALA A 34 -33.00 -40.48 -19.08
CA ALA A 34 -33.67 -41.19 -18.00
C ALA A 34 -33.65 -40.39 -16.69
N THR A 35 -34.86 -40.10 -16.24
CA THR A 35 -35.28 -39.67 -14.90
C THR A 35 -34.52 -40.33 -13.76
N ARG A 36 -34.03 -39.51 -12.82
CA ARG A 36 -33.69 -39.96 -11.46
C ARG A 36 -34.22 -38.96 -10.43
N ARG A 37 -35.36 -39.28 -9.81
CA ARG A 37 -35.72 -38.75 -8.48
C ARG A 37 -34.73 -39.32 -7.48
N ILE A 38 -34.15 -38.52 -6.58
CA ILE A 38 -33.92 -38.75 -5.12
C ILE A 38 -33.61 -37.36 -4.47
N PRO A 39 -33.51 -37.21 -3.13
CA PRO A 39 -34.55 -36.89 -2.14
C PRO A 39 -34.43 -35.46 -1.55
N GLU A 40 -35.42 -35.10 -0.71
CA GLU A 40 -35.29 -34.06 0.31
C GLU A 40 -34.01 -34.25 1.13
N GLY A 41 -33.11 -33.27 1.01
CA GLY A 41 -31.87 -33.15 1.77
C GLY A 41 -31.91 -31.88 2.62
N THR A 42 -31.86 -32.11 3.93
CA THR A 42 -31.56 -31.21 5.03
C THR A 42 -30.91 -29.86 4.70
N ARG A 43 -31.45 -28.79 5.33
CA ARG A 43 -30.84 -27.46 5.41
C ARG A 43 -29.37 -27.57 5.85
N SER A 44 -28.47 -27.28 4.92
CA SER A 44 -27.06 -27.06 5.21
C SER A 44 -26.91 -25.67 5.84
N PRO A 45 -26.27 -25.52 7.02
CA PRO A 45 -25.93 -24.21 7.54
C PRO A 45 -24.92 -23.57 6.59
N GLY A 46 -25.20 -22.33 6.18
CA GLY A 46 -24.42 -21.61 5.19
C GLY A 46 -22.93 -21.64 5.52
N HIS A 47 -22.20 -22.52 4.83
CA HIS A 47 -20.77 -22.37 4.62
C HIS A 47 -20.60 -21.08 3.83
N ARG A 48 -20.45 -19.97 4.56
CA ARG A 48 -19.85 -18.76 4.03
C ARG A 48 -18.50 -19.23 3.50
N SER A 49 -18.30 -19.10 2.19
CA SER A 49 -17.00 -19.26 1.57
C SER A 49 -16.07 -18.25 2.23
N SER A 50 -15.45 -18.65 3.32
CA SER A 50 -14.14 -18.16 3.71
C SER A 50 -13.26 -18.62 2.57
N VAL A 51 -13.14 -17.77 1.54
CA VAL A 51 -11.98 -17.80 0.68
C VAL A 51 -10.84 -17.72 1.68
N ALA A 52 -10.11 -18.81 1.84
CA ALA A 52 -8.89 -18.82 2.63
C ALA A 52 -7.98 -17.75 2.00
N MET A 53 -8.01 -16.57 2.59
CA MET A 53 -7.24 -15.39 2.22
C MET A 53 -5.83 -15.55 2.81
N THR A 54 -5.25 -16.76 2.69
CA THR A 54 -3.89 -17.08 3.12
C THR A 54 -2.81 -16.43 2.24
N GLY A 55 -3.20 -15.56 1.29
CA GLY A 55 -2.33 -14.88 0.34
C GLY A 55 -2.05 -13.38 0.62
N TRP A 56 -2.68 -12.74 1.60
CA TRP A 56 -2.57 -11.28 1.76
C TRP A 56 -1.31 -10.83 2.51
N HIS A 57 -0.81 -11.66 3.42
CA HIS A 57 0.49 -11.42 4.09
C HIS A 57 1.67 -11.33 3.11
N ALA A 58 1.57 -11.95 1.93
CA ALA A 58 2.61 -11.90 0.90
C ALA A 58 2.47 -10.68 -0.04
N LEU A 59 1.27 -10.13 -0.22
CA LEU A 59 0.98 -9.08 -1.21
C LEU A 59 1.29 -7.66 -0.70
N LEU A 60 1.37 -7.45 0.62
CA LEU A 60 1.57 -6.12 1.20
C LEU A 60 3.03 -5.66 1.24
N GLY A 61 3.97 -6.58 0.98
CA GLY A 61 5.40 -6.29 0.84
C GLY A 61 5.78 -5.45 -0.39
N ALA A 62 5.07 -5.58 -1.52
CA ALA A 62 5.43 -4.84 -2.74
C ALA A 62 4.30 -4.66 -3.79
N ASP A 63 3.24 -5.47 -3.80
CA ASP A 63 2.39 -5.61 -5.00
C ASP A 63 1.01 -4.91 -4.95
N ILE A 64 0.56 -4.45 -3.77
CA ILE A 64 -0.70 -3.70 -3.66
C ILE A 64 -0.43 -2.19 -3.73
N PRO A 65 -1.06 -1.47 -4.68
CA PRO A 65 -1.00 -0.02 -4.74
C PRO A 65 -1.40 0.62 -3.40
N ILE A 66 -0.69 1.66 -2.97
CA ILE A 66 -0.96 2.33 -1.68
C ILE A 66 -2.43 2.78 -1.53
N VAL A 67 -3.07 3.24 -2.61
CA VAL A 67 -4.48 3.65 -2.61
C VAL A 67 -5.41 2.49 -2.23
N THR A 68 -5.12 1.29 -2.73
CA THR A 68 -5.88 0.08 -2.40
C THR A 68 -5.69 -0.31 -0.94
N ALA A 69 -4.45 -0.27 -0.44
CA ALA A 69 -4.15 -0.55 0.97
C ALA A 69 -4.87 0.43 1.93
N VAL A 70 -4.84 1.73 1.63
CA VAL A 70 -5.55 2.76 2.41
C VAL A 70 -7.06 2.54 2.37
N THR A 71 -7.62 2.19 1.20
CA THR A 71 -9.05 1.94 1.06
C THR A 71 -9.49 0.74 1.91
N ARG A 72 -8.70 -0.34 1.94
CA ARG A 72 -8.98 -1.52 2.76
C ARG A 72 -8.82 -1.24 4.26
N LEU A 73 -7.78 -0.50 4.64
CA LEU A 73 -7.54 -0.05 6.01
C LEU A 73 -8.73 0.77 6.53
N ASP A 74 -9.21 1.73 5.74
CA ASP A 74 -10.35 2.59 6.08
C ASP A 74 -11.66 1.79 6.19
N PHE A 75 -11.87 0.81 5.31
CA PHE A 75 -13.01 -0.11 5.40
C PHE A 75 -13.01 -0.91 6.71
N LEU A 76 -11.89 -1.58 7.04
CA LEU A 76 -11.78 -2.38 8.26
C LEU A 76 -11.89 -1.52 9.52
N SER A 77 -11.26 -0.33 9.51
CA SER A 77 -11.32 0.64 10.62
C SER A 77 -12.75 1.11 10.91
N ARG A 78 -13.55 1.40 9.86
CA ARG A 78 -14.96 1.78 10.03
C ARG A 78 -15.82 0.63 10.56
N ARG A 79 -15.58 -0.60 10.09
CA ARG A 79 -16.32 -1.78 10.58
C ARG A 79 -16.01 -2.04 12.05
N ASP A 80 -14.73 -2.00 12.43
CA ASP A 80 -14.30 -2.16 13.82
C ASP A 80 -14.92 -1.09 14.73
N SER A 81 -14.88 0.19 14.31
CA SER A 81 -15.50 1.29 15.03
C SER A 81 -17.02 1.12 15.20
N ALA A 82 -17.71 0.65 14.16
CA ALA A 82 -19.15 0.42 14.21
C ALA A 82 -19.54 -0.76 15.11
N ALA A 83 -18.74 -1.84 15.13
CA ALA A 83 -18.93 -2.96 16.04
C ALA A 83 -18.69 -2.55 17.51
N ALA A 84 -17.71 -1.66 17.77
CA ALA A 84 -17.42 -1.17 19.12
C ALA A 84 -18.58 -0.35 19.74
N VAL A 85 -19.33 0.41 18.92
CA VAL A 85 -20.48 1.21 19.36
C VAL A 85 -21.70 0.35 19.68
N GLN A 86 -21.79 -0.87 19.14
CA GLN A 86 -22.96 -1.75 19.27
C GLN A 86 -23.03 -2.59 20.56
N ARG A 87 -22.22 -2.27 21.59
CA ARG A 87 -22.34 -2.87 22.93
C ARG A 87 -23.18 -2.05 23.94
N PRO A 88 -24.50 -1.88 23.76
CA PRO A 88 -25.42 -1.93 24.88
C PRO A 88 -25.90 -3.37 25.09
N ASP A 89 -26.23 -3.73 26.32
CA ASP A 89 -27.12 -4.86 26.63
C ASP A 89 -28.45 -4.67 25.87
N VAL A 90 -28.52 -5.17 24.64
CA VAL A 90 -29.74 -5.18 23.84
C VAL A 90 -30.52 -6.41 24.28
N ARG A 91 -31.56 -6.17 25.09
CA ARG A 91 -32.62 -7.16 25.34
C ARG A 91 -33.07 -7.76 24.00
N PRO A 92 -33.34 -9.09 23.92
CA PRO A 92 -33.87 -9.69 22.71
C PRO A 92 -35.14 -8.96 22.28
N SER A 93 -35.03 -8.18 21.21
CA SER A 93 -36.16 -7.48 20.61
C SER A 93 -36.54 -8.26 19.36
N TYR A 94 -37.81 -8.66 19.29
CA TYR A 94 -38.37 -9.41 18.18
C TYR A 94 -38.83 -8.49 17.03
N SER A 95 -38.39 -7.23 17.02
CA SER A 95 -38.74 -6.31 15.95
C SER A 95 -37.90 -6.61 14.70
N TRP A 96 -38.57 -6.85 13.56
CA TRP A 96 -37.91 -6.99 12.26
C TRP A 96 -37.01 -5.79 11.91
N THR A 97 -37.29 -4.60 12.45
CA THR A 97 -36.44 -3.42 12.28
C THR A 97 -35.08 -3.54 12.98
N ASP A 98 -34.94 -4.34 14.04
CA ASP A 98 -33.65 -4.54 14.71
C ASP A 98 -32.71 -5.47 13.91
N HIS A 99 -33.26 -6.36 13.08
CA HIS A 99 -32.46 -7.08 12.07
C HIS A 99 -31.95 -6.16 10.95
N LEU A 100 -32.65 -5.05 10.69
CA LEU A 100 -32.23 -4.00 9.74
C LEU A 100 -31.29 -2.96 10.38
N ARG A 101 -31.33 -2.81 11.71
CA ARG A 101 -30.30 -2.10 12.48
C ARG A 101 -29.09 -3.02 12.59
N GLY A 102 -28.39 -3.14 11.46
CA GLY A 102 -27.29 -4.05 11.22
C GLY A 102 -26.39 -4.24 12.43
N GLN A 103 -26.45 -5.45 12.99
CA GLN A 103 -25.40 -6.00 13.82
C GLN A 103 -24.14 -5.99 12.95
N VAL A 104 -23.26 -5.00 13.15
CA VAL A 104 -21.95 -4.99 12.51
C VAL A 104 -21.11 -5.94 13.34
N GLU A 105 -20.95 -7.15 12.82
CA GLU A 105 -20.13 -8.16 13.48
C GLU A 105 -18.71 -7.60 13.67
N PRO A 106 -18.13 -7.76 14.87
CA PRO A 106 -16.72 -7.48 15.12
C PRO A 106 -15.81 -8.09 14.04
N LEU A 107 -14.61 -7.50 13.88
CA LEU A 107 -13.59 -8.12 13.04
C LEU A 107 -13.21 -9.48 13.62
N ASP A 108 -13.04 -10.48 12.76
CA ASP A 108 -12.42 -11.72 13.19
C ASP A 108 -10.89 -11.54 13.36
N LEU A 109 -10.20 -12.61 13.79
CA LEU A 109 -8.76 -12.56 14.04
C LEU A 109 -7.97 -12.20 12.78
N GLU A 110 -8.32 -12.79 11.63
CA GLU A 110 -7.62 -12.57 10.36
C GLU A 110 -7.84 -11.12 9.89
N GLU A 111 -9.07 -10.62 9.98
CA GLU A 111 -9.39 -9.23 9.65
C GLU A 111 -8.70 -8.22 10.58
N SER A 112 -8.51 -8.57 11.85
CA SER A 112 -7.78 -7.74 12.82
C SER A 112 -6.28 -7.70 12.53
N LEU A 113 -5.68 -8.84 12.15
CA LEU A 113 -4.28 -8.91 11.74
C LEU A 113 -4.06 -8.21 10.40
N GLU A 114 -5.01 -8.33 9.47
CA GLU A 114 -5.01 -7.58 8.20
C GLU A 114 -5.05 -6.07 8.47
N LEU A 115 -5.91 -5.61 9.38
CA LEU A 115 -5.99 -4.21 9.80
C LEU A 115 -4.65 -3.71 10.34
N LEU A 116 -4.00 -4.49 11.22
CA LEU A 116 -2.69 -4.16 11.78
C LEU A 116 -1.60 -4.07 10.70
N ASP A 117 -1.51 -5.08 9.83
CA ASP A 117 -0.49 -5.15 8.79
C ASP A 117 -0.63 -4.01 7.77
N LEU A 118 -1.87 -3.71 7.35
CA LEU A 118 -2.18 -2.55 6.51
C LEU A 118 -1.79 -1.24 7.18
N GLY A 119 -2.10 -1.08 8.48
CA GLY A 119 -1.73 0.10 9.25
C GLY A 119 -0.21 0.31 9.31
N VAL A 120 0.55 -0.75 9.59
CA VAL A 120 2.02 -0.72 9.60
C VAL A 120 2.59 -0.39 8.22
N GLY A 121 2.08 -1.02 7.15
CA GLY A 121 2.53 -0.79 5.79
C GLY A 121 2.27 0.64 5.30
N VAL A 122 1.07 1.18 5.57
CA VAL A 122 0.72 2.57 5.25
C VAL A 122 1.60 3.54 6.04
N ALA A 123 1.81 3.31 7.34
CA ALA A 123 2.64 4.15 8.18
C ALA A 123 4.10 4.20 7.72
N ARG A 124 4.69 3.03 7.38
CA ARG A 124 6.06 2.96 6.83
C ARG A 124 6.20 3.74 5.54
N ARG A 125 5.27 3.56 4.58
CA ARG A 125 5.30 4.30 3.31
C ARG A 125 5.09 5.81 3.48
N ALA A 126 4.24 6.20 4.42
CA ALA A 126 4.03 7.61 4.77
C ALA A 126 5.29 8.22 5.39
N TYR A 127 5.98 7.49 6.27
CA TYR A 127 7.28 7.88 6.83
C TYR A 127 8.33 8.07 5.73
N ASP A 128 8.46 7.13 4.80
CA ASP A 128 9.39 7.28 3.67
C ASP A 128 9.03 8.48 2.78
N ALA A 129 7.75 8.68 2.51
CA ALA A 129 7.27 9.82 1.73
C ALA A 129 7.57 11.16 2.43
N GLN A 130 7.43 11.22 3.76
CA GLN A 130 7.79 12.38 4.57
C GLN A 130 9.28 12.73 4.37
N HIS A 131 10.18 11.76 4.46
CA HIS A 131 11.62 12.01 4.32
C HIS A 131 12.04 12.35 2.89
N ARG A 132 11.39 11.77 1.86
CA ARG A 132 11.53 12.27 0.48
C ARG A 132 11.06 13.72 0.35
N GLY A 133 9.98 14.10 1.04
CA GLY A 133 9.51 15.48 1.12
C GLY A 133 10.51 16.42 1.80
N ILE A 134 11.15 15.98 2.89
CA ILE A 134 12.24 16.70 3.57
C ILE A 134 13.40 16.91 2.60
N HIS A 135 13.84 15.86 1.90
CA HIS A 135 14.92 15.93 0.91
C HIS A 135 14.60 16.94 -0.21
N ALA A 136 13.36 16.94 -0.72
CA ALA A 136 12.90 17.91 -1.71
C ALA A 136 12.89 19.34 -1.15
N ALA A 137 12.43 19.53 0.08
CA ALA A 137 12.42 20.83 0.75
C ALA A 137 13.86 21.35 0.98
N ARG A 138 14.78 20.49 1.39
CA ARG A 138 16.20 20.82 1.55
C ARG A 138 16.84 21.22 0.22
N ARG A 139 16.56 20.48 -0.86
CA ARG A 139 16.99 20.85 -2.22
C ARG A 139 16.45 22.22 -2.66
N ALA A 140 15.24 22.58 -2.22
CA ALA A 140 14.64 23.90 -2.45
C ALA A 140 15.13 24.99 -1.47
N GLY A 141 16.09 24.69 -0.58
CA GLY A 141 16.68 25.65 0.36
C GLY A 141 15.90 25.85 1.66
N ALA A 142 14.94 25.00 2.01
CA ALA A 142 14.22 25.11 3.27
C ALA A 142 15.13 24.87 4.48
N SER A 143 15.03 25.71 5.52
CA SER A 143 15.77 25.51 6.77
C SER A 143 15.16 24.41 7.63
N TRP A 144 15.95 23.87 8.57
CA TRP A 144 15.48 22.85 9.50
C TRP A 144 14.43 23.37 10.49
N GLU A 145 14.42 24.67 10.81
CA GLU A 145 13.36 25.29 11.61
C GLU A 145 12.03 25.26 10.88
N ARG A 146 12.03 25.56 9.57
CA ARG A 146 10.81 25.52 8.76
C ARG A 146 10.30 24.09 8.59
N ILE A 147 11.20 23.13 8.37
CA ILE A 147 10.87 21.70 8.29
C ILE A 147 10.30 21.22 9.63
N GLY A 148 10.96 21.52 10.75
CA GLY A 148 10.49 21.19 12.08
C GLY A 148 9.10 21.75 12.36
N ALA A 149 8.84 23.01 12.00
CA ALA A 149 7.53 23.64 12.17
C ALA A 149 6.41 22.92 11.38
N VAL A 150 6.67 22.51 10.14
CA VAL A 150 5.71 21.73 9.32
C VAL A 150 5.43 20.37 9.96
N LEU A 151 6.47 19.72 10.48
CA LEU A 151 6.36 18.41 11.14
C LEU A 151 5.80 18.50 12.57
N GLY A 152 5.65 19.72 13.13
CA GLY A 152 5.25 19.90 14.52
C GLY A 152 6.30 19.44 15.54
N THR A 153 7.58 19.47 15.18
CA THR A 153 8.71 19.04 16.02
C THR A 153 9.82 20.10 16.05
N THR A 154 10.91 19.86 16.78
CA THR A 154 12.08 20.77 16.77
C THR A 154 12.93 20.54 15.53
N ALA A 155 13.69 21.55 15.11
CA ALA A 155 14.66 21.42 14.02
C ALA A 155 15.63 20.25 14.25
N LEU A 156 16.10 20.10 15.49
CA LEU A 156 17.00 19.02 15.89
C LEU A 156 16.35 17.63 15.77
N THR A 157 15.11 17.50 16.23
CA THR A 157 14.38 16.23 16.11
C THR A 157 14.12 15.86 14.65
N ALA A 158 13.77 16.85 13.82
CA ALA A 158 13.59 16.63 12.38
C ALA A 158 14.90 16.19 11.70
N TRP A 159 16.02 16.85 12.02
CA TRP A 159 17.34 16.50 11.49
C TRP A 159 17.76 15.08 11.93
N ASN A 160 17.67 14.76 13.22
CA ASN A 160 18.03 13.43 13.74
C ASN A 160 17.18 12.33 13.08
N GLY A 161 15.87 12.56 12.93
CA GLY A 161 14.99 11.62 12.25
C GLY A 161 15.38 11.41 10.79
N HIS A 162 15.78 12.49 10.09
CA HIS A 162 16.23 12.37 8.72
C HIS A 162 17.57 11.65 8.57
N GLN A 163 18.52 11.86 9.49
CA GLN A 163 19.79 11.10 9.50
C GLN A 163 19.52 9.60 9.66
N ARG A 164 18.71 9.23 10.65
CA ARG A 164 18.32 7.85 10.87
C ARG A 164 17.62 7.24 9.64
N TRP A 165 16.75 8.00 8.99
CA TRP A 165 16.11 7.53 7.77
C TRP A 165 17.13 7.28 6.64
N ILE A 166 18.15 8.13 6.47
CA ILE A 166 19.22 7.92 5.48
C ILE A 166 19.94 6.60 5.77
N GLU A 167 20.31 6.35 7.03
CA GLU A 167 20.94 5.09 7.47
C GLU A 167 20.05 3.87 7.14
N GLU A 168 18.77 3.94 7.48
CA GLU A 168 17.78 2.88 7.17
C GLU A 168 17.65 2.64 5.65
N GLN A 169 17.76 3.69 4.82
CA GLN A 169 17.72 3.53 3.36
C GLN A 169 19.00 2.91 2.79
N VAL A 170 20.16 3.19 3.39
CA VAL A 170 21.43 2.55 3.00
C VAL A 170 21.38 1.06 3.34
N GLU A 171 20.96 0.72 4.57
CA GLU A 171 20.78 -0.68 4.98
C GLU A 171 19.80 -1.43 4.07
N LEU A 172 18.70 -0.77 3.65
CA LEU A 172 17.73 -1.35 2.72
C LEU A 172 18.37 -1.63 1.35
N PHE A 173 19.24 -0.74 0.86
CA PHE A 173 19.93 -0.92 -0.41
C PHE A 173 20.96 -2.05 -0.33
N GLU A 174 21.72 -2.14 0.76
CA GLU A 174 22.64 -3.25 1.01
C GLU A 174 21.92 -4.61 1.05
N LEU A 175 20.72 -4.65 1.65
CA LEU A 175 19.94 -5.88 1.77
C LEU A 175 19.29 -6.32 0.46
N THR A 176 18.79 -5.37 -0.33
CA THR A 176 17.94 -5.66 -1.51
C THR A 176 18.65 -5.49 -2.85
N GLY A 177 19.76 -4.74 -2.87
CA GLY A 177 20.48 -4.33 -4.08
C GLY A 177 19.67 -3.44 -5.04
N ARG A 178 18.46 -3.00 -4.66
CA ARG A 178 17.57 -2.24 -5.54
C ARG A 178 16.77 -1.13 -4.84
N ASP A 179 16.30 -1.39 -3.63
CA ASP A 179 15.39 -0.51 -2.89
C ASP A 179 16.20 0.25 -1.83
N GLY A 180 15.93 1.54 -1.61
CA GLY A 180 16.70 2.37 -0.69
C GLY A 180 17.61 3.37 -1.38
N LEU A 181 18.65 3.84 -0.67
CA LEU A 181 19.65 4.78 -1.17
C LEU A 181 20.96 4.03 -1.41
N ASP A 182 21.46 4.10 -2.64
CA ASP A 182 22.83 3.70 -2.94
C ASP A 182 23.83 4.70 -2.36
N ASP A 183 25.13 4.38 -2.42
CA ASP A 183 26.19 5.23 -1.88
C ASP A 183 26.12 6.68 -2.39
N VAL A 184 25.80 6.86 -3.68
CA VAL A 184 25.70 8.17 -4.32
C VAL A 184 24.52 8.95 -3.76
N GLY A 185 23.34 8.32 -3.68
CA GLY A 185 22.13 8.91 -3.12
C GLY A 185 22.26 9.24 -1.64
N ALA A 186 22.95 8.38 -0.87
CA ALA A 186 23.23 8.63 0.54
C ALA A 186 24.13 9.86 0.72
N VAL A 187 25.19 9.99 -0.09
CA VAL A 187 26.08 11.17 -0.06
C VAL A 187 25.32 12.45 -0.44
N GLU A 188 24.47 12.42 -1.47
CA GLU A 188 23.62 13.58 -1.83
C GLU A 188 22.70 13.96 -0.66
N ALA A 189 22.03 12.98 -0.07
CA ALA A 189 21.10 13.20 1.03
C ALA A 189 21.80 13.79 2.27
N LEU A 190 22.99 13.28 2.61
CA LEU A 190 23.82 13.80 3.70
C LEU A 190 24.29 15.23 3.42
N HIS A 191 24.72 15.51 2.20
CA HIS A 191 25.13 16.86 1.78
C HIS A 191 23.97 17.86 1.92
N LEU A 192 22.77 17.48 1.45
CA LEU A 192 21.56 18.31 1.57
C LEU A 192 21.09 18.46 3.01
N ALA A 193 21.23 17.40 3.83
CA ALA A 193 20.90 17.49 5.25
C ALA A 193 21.76 18.55 5.94
N GLY A 194 23.04 18.63 5.59
CA GLY A 194 23.96 19.66 6.08
C GLY A 194 24.20 19.56 7.58
N GLU A 195 24.70 20.65 8.16
CA GLU A 195 25.08 20.70 9.57
C GLU A 195 23.89 20.49 10.52
N ARG A 196 24.19 19.83 11.64
CA ARG A 196 23.22 19.60 12.72
C ARG A 196 22.78 20.94 13.30
N PRO A 197 21.48 21.27 13.31
CA PRO A 197 21.00 22.53 13.85
C PRO A 197 21.21 22.60 15.37
N VAL A 198 21.61 23.77 15.85
CA VAL A 198 21.79 24.08 17.27
C VAL A 198 20.53 24.79 17.80
N GLY A 199 19.68 24.08 18.55
CA GLY A 199 18.54 24.72 19.25
C GLY A 199 17.34 23.81 19.48
N LEU A 200 16.74 23.94 20.68
CA LEU A 200 15.47 23.29 21.08
C LEU A 200 14.23 24.14 20.75
N GLY A 201 14.37 25.15 19.88
CA GLY A 201 13.32 26.12 19.61
C GLY A 201 12.09 25.48 18.96
N HIS A 202 11.05 25.20 19.74
CA HIS A 202 9.72 24.92 19.21
C HIS A 202 9.14 26.24 18.67
N VAL A 203 8.93 26.32 17.35
CA VAL A 203 8.06 27.35 16.79
C VAL A 203 6.64 26.88 17.06
N ALA A 204 6.01 27.42 18.10
CA ALA A 204 4.58 27.24 18.34
C ALA A 204 3.84 27.68 17.07
N ARG A 205 2.98 26.81 16.52
CA ARG A 205 2.05 27.20 15.45
C ARG A 205 1.24 28.38 15.96
N THR A 206 1.57 29.59 15.52
CA THR A 206 0.73 30.76 15.75
C THR A 206 -0.57 30.51 15.01
N ARG A 207 -1.59 30.09 15.77
CA ARG A 207 -2.96 30.00 15.29
C ARG A 207 -3.41 31.43 15.02
N THR A 208 -3.49 31.82 13.75
CA THR A 208 -4.09 33.09 13.35
C THR A 208 -5.54 33.10 13.86
N PRO A 209 -5.98 34.07 14.67
CA PRO A 209 -7.40 34.23 14.95
C PRO A 209 -8.07 34.83 13.71
N ASP A 210 -9.24 34.28 13.34
CA ASP A 210 -10.21 34.88 12.41
C ASP A 210 -10.75 36.21 12.96
#